data_AF-A0AAW5ZL65-F1
#
_entry.id   AF-A0AAW5ZL65-F1
#
_cell.length_a   1.000
_cell.length_b   1.000
_cell.length_c   1.000
_cell.angle_alpha   90.00
_cell.angle_beta   90.00
_cell.angle_gamma   90.00
#
_symmetry.space_group_name_H-M   'P 1'
#
loop_
_entity.id
_entity.type
_entity.pdbx_description
1 polymer ?
#
loop_
_entity_poly.entity_id
_entity_poly.type
_entity_poly.pdbx_seq_one_letter_code
_entity_poly.pdbx_strand_id
1 'polypeptide(L)'
;MPLTDLSARSAKPKDKSYRLADGMGMYLEVMPNGSKYWRLKYRHAGKEKRLALGVYPGVSLAQARAARDDARRQLAAGIDPSNARQQAKLVATTARGNTFEILAREWHEKECAAWTTHYAANVLNSLEIDIFPAIGSCSITEITPPQILAVFRKVESRGVVETVSRLHQRCSSVFRYAIITGRATYNPCADLKGAFKTAKTKNMARVKSNDVPTLVKDINGYDGDLITRIALQFMALTFVRTKELIGAQWSEIDFEAAEWRIPAERMKMQDPHIVPLSRQAIGLLREAEKMNAGRTYVFRGPRSKMHMSRSTILCALYRLGYHSRMTGHGFRGLASTMLHEQGFNPDVIERQLAHAERNKVRAAYNHAQYLPERRRMMQHWADHLDQLAQG
;
A
#
# COMPACT_ATOMS: atom_id res chain seq x y z
N MET A 1 57.52 -7.27 -34.89
CA MET A 1 57.92 -7.73 -33.54
C MET A 1 56.82 -7.41 -32.55
N PRO A 2 56.51 -8.30 -31.60
CA PRO A 2 55.61 -7.99 -30.49
C PRO A 2 56.22 -6.90 -29.61
N LEU A 3 55.38 -6.08 -28.99
CA LEU A 3 55.82 -4.99 -28.14
C LEU A 3 56.33 -5.56 -26.80
N THR A 4 57.33 -4.92 -26.20
CA THR A 4 57.76 -5.22 -24.82
C THR A 4 57.27 -4.12 -23.87
N ASP A 5 57.10 -4.44 -22.59
CA ASP A 5 56.71 -3.43 -21.60
C ASP A 5 57.74 -2.30 -21.50
N LEU A 6 59.03 -2.63 -21.63
CA LEU A 6 60.11 -1.65 -21.68
C LEU A 6 59.95 -0.68 -22.86
N SER A 7 59.59 -1.19 -24.05
CA SER A 7 59.30 -0.36 -25.23
C SER A 7 58.05 0.52 -25.04
N ALA A 8 57.02 0.01 -24.35
CA ALA A 8 55.83 0.80 -24.02
C ALA A 8 56.15 1.91 -23.02
N ARG A 9 56.98 1.63 -22.01
CA ARG A 9 57.43 2.59 -21.00
C ARG A 9 58.29 3.69 -21.61
N SER A 10 59.28 3.32 -22.43
CA SER A 10 60.26 4.24 -23.03
C SER A 10 59.70 5.09 -24.17
N ALA A 11 58.51 4.77 -24.70
CA ALA A 11 57.86 5.55 -25.75
C ALA A 11 57.57 6.99 -25.30
N LYS A 12 58.20 7.98 -25.94
CA LYS A 12 58.01 9.40 -25.66
C LYS A 12 56.97 10.03 -26.60
N PRO A 13 56.22 11.06 -26.16
CA PRO A 13 55.35 11.83 -27.05
C PRO A 13 56.13 12.47 -28.21
N LYS A 14 55.43 12.70 -29.31
CA LYS A 14 55.91 13.39 -30.52
C LYS A 14 54.84 14.40 -30.96
N ASP A 15 55.16 15.30 -31.89
CA ASP A 15 54.24 16.33 -32.40
C ASP A 15 52.94 15.75 -32.98
N LYS A 16 52.98 14.51 -33.49
CA LYS A 16 51.82 13.76 -33.98
C LYS A 16 51.72 12.42 -33.27
N SER A 17 50.48 11.96 -33.07
CA SER A 17 50.21 10.64 -32.50
C SER A 17 50.82 9.53 -33.36
N TYR A 18 51.44 8.54 -32.74
CA TYR A 18 52.01 7.39 -33.45
C TYR A 18 51.65 6.08 -32.77
N ARG A 19 51.89 4.97 -33.47
CA ARG A 19 51.48 3.63 -33.04
C ARG A 19 52.67 2.70 -32.92
N LEU A 20 52.70 1.94 -31.83
CA LEU A 20 53.63 0.83 -31.61
C LEU A 20 52.84 -0.47 -31.69
N ALA A 21 53.06 -1.26 -32.73
CA ALA A 21 52.32 -2.49 -32.97
C ALA A 21 52.71 -3.58 -31.97
N ASP A 22 51.73 -4.31 -31.43
CA ASP A 22 51.94 -5.52 -30.61
C ASP A 22 51.54 -6.81 -31.34
N GLY A 23 50.79 -6.69 -32.44
CA GLY A 23 50.35 -7.82 -33.27
C GLY A 23 48.85 -8.10 -33.15
N MET A 24 48.32 -8.91 -34.07
CA MET A 24 46.90 -9.28 -34.13
C MET A 24 45.92 -8.09 -34.13
N GLY A 25 46.35 -6.95 -34.71
CA GLY A 25 45.59 -5.71 -34.75
C GLY A 25 45.69 -4.84 -33.48
N MET A 26 46.35 -5.32 -32.42
CA MET A 26 46.60 -4.55 -31.21
C MET A 26 47.85 -3.66 -31.35
N TYR A 27 47.77 -2.45 -30.80
CA TYR A 27 48.86 -1.48 -30.77
C TYR A 27 48.73 -0.53 -29.57
N LEU A 28 49.85 0.06 -29.17
CA LEU A 28 49.88 1.20 -28.26
C LEU A 28 49.85 2.50 -29.07
N GLU A 29 48.86 3.35 -28.85
CA GLU A 29 48.77 4.68 -29.45
C GLU A 29 49.32 5.71 -28.47
N VAL A 30 50.41 6.36 -28.85
CA VAL A 30 51.07 7.41 -28.05
C VAL A 30 50.61 8.76 -28.57
N MET A 31 49.97 9.54 -27.71
CA MET A 31 49.44 10.86 -28.04
C MET A 31 50.48 11.96 -27.82
N PRO A 32 50.39 13.12 -28.49
CA PRO A 32 51.29 14.25 -28.26
C PRO A 32 51.30 14.77 -26.83
N ASN A 33 50.18 14.64 -26.10
CA ASN A 33 50.06 15.00 -24.69
C ASN A 33 50.67 13.96 -23.71
N GLY A 34 51.37 12.94 -24.22
CA GLY A 34 52.02 11.91 -23.40
C GLY A 34 51.10 10.75 -22.98
N SER A 35 49.79 10.83 -23.22
CA SER A 35 48.85 9.74 -22.91
C SER A 35 49.08 8.54 -23.84
N LYS A 36 49.01 7.31 -23.29
CA LYS A 36 49.27 6.07 -24.03
C LYS A 36 48.06 5.13 -23.94
N TYR A 37 47.48 4.78 -25.08
CA TYR A 37 46.25 3.99 -25.15
C TYR A 37 46.49 2.64 -25.79
N TRP A 38 46.07 1.57 -25.13
CA TRP A 38 45.96 0.26 -25.77
C TRP A 38 44.74 0.24 -26.68
N ARG A 39 44.94 -0.09 -27.95
CA ARG A 39 43.86 -0.17 -28.94
C ARG A 39 43.96 -1.43 -29.77
N LEU A 40 42.80 -1.91 -30.20
CA LEU A 40 42.63 -2.99 -31.16
C LEU A 40 41.94 -2.46 -32.40
N LYS A 41 42.59 -2.61 -33.55
CA LYS A 41 42.01 -2.39 -34.87
C LYS A 41 41.45 -3.73 -35.39
N TYR A 42 40.17 -3.74 -35.76
CA TYR A 42 39.49 -4.94 -36.23
C TYR A 42 38.47 -4.62 -37.34
N ARG A 43 37.96 -5.64 -38.02
CA ARG A 43 36.84 -5.52 -38.96
C ARG A 43 35.65 -6.33 -38.47
N HIS A 44 34.46 -5.78 -38.65
CA HIS A 44 33.20 -6.45 -38.37
C HIS A 44 32.18 -6.01 -39.43
N ALA A 45 31.47 -6.96 -40.04
CA ALA A 45 30.51 -6.71 -41.13
C ALA A 45 31.07 -5.80 -42.25
N GLY A 46 32.29 -6.07 -42.71
CA GLY A 46 32.96 -5.30 -43.77
C GLY A 46 33.49 -3.91 -43.36
N LYS A 47 33.19 -3.43 -42.15
CA LYS A 47 33.63 -2.11 -41.66
C LYS A 47 34.82 -2.22 -40.72
N GLU A 48 35.79 -1.32 -40.89
CA GLU A 48 36.93 -1.19 -40.00
C GLU A 48 36.56 -0.39 -38.74
N LYS A 49 36.88 -0.95 -37.56
CA LYS A 49 36.58 -0.36 -36.26
C LYS A 49 37.80 -0.38 -35.34
N ARG A 50 37.73 0.43 -34.28
CA ARG A 50 38.77 0.56 -33.25
C ARG A 50 38.16 0.38 -31.87
N LEU A 51 38.73 -0.51 -31.06
CA LEU A 51 38.33 -0.77 -29.67
C LEU A 51 39.44 -0.27 -28.73
N ALA A 52 39.08 0.47 -27.69
CA ALA A 52 40.02 0.83 -26.63
C ALA A 52 40.11 -0.31 -25.60
N LEU A 53 41.32 -0.79 -25.32
CA LEU A 53 41.57 -1.89 -24.37
C LEU A 53 42.02 -1.39 -22.99
N GLY A 54 42.45 -0.13 -22.88
CA GLY A 54 42.92 0.45 -21.63
C GLY A 54 43.87 1.61 -21.83
N VAL A 55 44.28 2.24 -20.73
CA VAL A 55 45.28 3.33 -20.72
C VAL A 55 46.50 2.85 -19.97
N TYR A 56 47.69 2.99 -20.56
CA TYR A 56 48.96 2.67 -19.90
C TYR A 56 49.40 3.85 -19.01
N PRO A 57 49.98 3.63 -17.80
CA PRO A 57 50.35 2.33 -17.22
C PRO A 57 49.24 1.63 -16.42
N GLY A 58 48.06 2.24 -16.25
CA GLY A 58 46.97 1.67 -15.44
C GLY A 58 46.42 0.33 -15.95
N VAL A 59 46.61 0.03 -17.24
CA VAL A 59 46.41 -1.28 -17.83
C VAL A 59 47.76 -1.79 -18.36
N SER A 60 48.23 -2.91 -17.83
CA SER A 60 49.50 -3.52 -18.23
C SER A 60 49.41 -4.12 -19.64
N LEU A 61 50.57 -4.36 -20.28
CA LEU A 61 50.62 -5.05 -21.57
C LEU A 61 49.94 -6.44 -21.52
N ALA A 62 50.09 -7.17 -20.41
CA ALA A 62 49.46 -8.47 -20.21
C ALA A 62 47.92 -8.37 -20.15
N GLN A 63 47.40 -7.40 -19.39
CA GLN A 63 45.95 -7.13 -19.31
C GLN A 63 45.39 -6.69 -20.67
N ALA A 64 46.12 -5.87 -21.41
CA ALA A 64 45.74 -5.46 -22.76
C ALA A 64 45.68 -6.65 -23.74
N ARG A 65 46.64 -7.58 -23.67
CA ARG A 65 46.62 -8.82 -24.48
C ARG A 65 45.45 -9.74 -24.12
N ALA A 66 45.14 -9.90 -22.83
CA ALA A 66 43.96 -10.66 -22.40
C ALA A 66 42.66 -10.05 -22.93
N ALA A 67 42.52 -8.71 -22.85
CA ALA A 67 41.36 -7.99 -23.40
C ALA A 67 41.27 -8.08 -24.93
N ARG A 68 42.42 -8.09 -25.64
CA ARG A 68 42.48 -8.35 -27.08
C ARG A 68 41.95 -9.74 -27.40
N ASP A 69 42.39 -10.76 -26.67
CA ASP A 69 42.02 -12.14 -26.93
C ASP A 69 40.52 -12.37 -26.66
N ASP A 70 39.98 -11.74 -25.63
CA ASP A 70 38.53 -11.72 -25.38
C ASP A 70 37.74 -11.07 -26.53
N ALA A 71 38.16 -9.88 -26.98
CA ALA A 71 37.53 -9.20 -28.10
C ALA A 71 37.61 -10.03 -29.40
N ARG A 72 38.69 -10.78 -29.61
CA ARG A 72 38.83 -11.69 -30.76
C ARG A 72 37.90 -12.90 -30.65
N ARG A 73 37.68 -13.45 -29.45
CA ARG A 73 36.68 -14.52 -29.24
C ARG A 73 35.27 -14.04 -29.57
N GLN A 74 34.91 -12.83 -29.14
CA GLN A 74 33.61 -12.22 -29.46
C GLN A 74 33.45 -12.03 -30.98
N LEU A 75 34.49 -11.54 -31.66
CA LEU A 75 34.47 -11.41 -33.13
C LEU A 75 34.32 -12.75 -33.86
N ALA A 76 34.97 -13.81 -33.37
CA ALA A 76 34.83 -15.16 -33.93
C ALA A 76 33.41 -15.71 -33.77
N ALA A 77 32.70 -15.32 -32.70
CA ALA A 77 31.29 -15.62 -32.48
C ALA A 77 30.32 -14.67 -33.24
N GLY A 78 30.84 -13.78 -34.11
CA GLY A 78 30.02 -12.83 -34.86
C GLY A 78 29.48 -11.66 -34.03
N ILE A 79 30.02 -11.43 -32.83
CA ILE A 79 29.60 -10.32 -31.94
C ILE A 79 30.56 -9.15 -32.12
N ASP A 80 30.03 -7.92 -32.25
CA ASP A 80 30.82 -6.69 -32.23
C ASP A 80 31.22 -6.33 -30.78
N PRO A 81 32.52 -6.36 -30.41
CA PRO A 81 32.95 -6.10 -29.04
C PRO A 81 32.69 -4.68 -28.56
N SER A 82 32.64 -3.71 -29.48
CA SER A 82 32.32 -2.33 -29.13
C SER A 82 30.85 -2.19 -28.73
N ASN A 83 29.95 -2.84 -29.47
CA ASN A 83 28.53 -2.84 -29.16
C ASN A 83 28.24 -3.63 -27.87
N ALA A 84 28.86 -4.80 -27.69
CA ALA A 84 28.72 -5.59 -26.47
C ALA A 84 29.15 -4.79 -25.22
N ARG A 85 30.26 -4.05 -25.30
CA ARG A 85 30.72 -3.18 -24.21
C ARG A 85 29.80 -1.98 -23.98
N GLN A 86 29.27 -1.37 -25.05
CA GLN A 86 28.32 -0.26 -24.93
C GLN A 86 27.00 -0.73 -24.31
N GLN A 87 26.51 -1.90 -24.69
CA GLN A 87 25.31 -2.52 -24.15
C GLN A 87 25.50 -2.91 -22.68
N ALA A 88 26.63 -3.51 -22.31
CA ALA A 88 26.96 -3.78 -20.91
C ALA A 88 27.04 -2.49 -20.06
N LYS A 89 27.60 -1.41 -20.62
CA LYS A 89 27.65 -0.09 -19.95
C LYS A 89 26.25 0.52 -19.79
N LEU A 90 25.40 0.45 -20.82
CA LEU A 90 24.01 0.89 -20.76
C LEU A 90 23.23 0.13 -19.70
N VAL A 91 23.31 -1.21 -19.71
CA VAL A 91 22.68 -2.07 -18.68
C VAL A 91 23.16 -1.70 -17.28
N ALA A 92 24.47 -1.51 -17.07
CA ALA A 92 25.02 -1.11 -15.77
C ALA A 92 24.59 0.31 -15.32
N THR A 93 24.39 1.24 -16.27
CA THR A 93 23.97 2.62 -15.97
C THR A 93 22.46 2.68 -15.69
N THR A 94 21.66 1.93 -16.45
CA THR A 94 20.22 1.76 -16.22
C THR A 94 19.94 1.01 -14.91
N ALA A 95 20.75 0.01 -14.55
CA ALA A 95 20.63 -0.73 -13.29
C ALA A 95 20.88 0.16 -12.05
N ARG A 96 21.76 1.15 -12.15
CA ARG A 96 21.98 2.16 -11.08
C ARG A 96 20.85 3.18 -10.96
N GLY A 97 20.08 3.40 -12.02
CA GLY A 97 18.90 4.29 -12.01
C GLY A 97 17.59 3.62 -11.59
N ASN A 98 17.52 2.28 -11.62
CA ASN A 98 16.31 1.51 -11.31
C ASN A 98 16.41 0.87 -9.92
N THR A 99 16.50 1.70 -8.88
CA THR A 99 16.46 1.19 -7.50
C THR A 99 15.05 0.81 -7.08
N PHE A 100 14.92 -0.02 -6.04
CA PHE A 100 13.60 -0.39 -5.51
C PHE A 100 12.77 0.82 -5.10
N GLU A 101 13.38 1.81 -4.44
CA GLU A 101 12.66 3.01 -3.99
C GLU A 101 12.12 3.84 -5.16
N ILE A 102 12.93 4.06 -6.21
CA ILE A 102 12.48 4.81 -7.40
C ILE A 102 11.27 4.12 -8.02
N LEU A 103 11.35 2.80 -8.21
CA LEU A 103 10.24 2.03 -8.80
C LEU A 103 9.03 1.96 -7.88
N ALA A 104 9.23 1.94 -6.56
CA ALA A 104 8.15 1.98 -5.60
C ALA A 104 7.40 3.32 -5.62
N ARG A 105 8.10 4.44 -5.81
CA ARG A 105 7.51 5.78 -5.95
C ARG A 105 6.80 5.93 -7.29
N GLU A 106 7.39 5.47 -8.40
CA GLU A 106 6.72 5.43 -9.71
C GLU A 106 5.44 4.57 -9.69
N TRP A 107 5.52 3.37 -9.08
CA TRP A 107 4.36 2.50 -8.88
C TRP A 107 3.29 3.19 -8.03
N HIS A 108 3.69 3.83 -6.94
CA HIS A 108 2.78 4.54 -6.04
C HIS A 108 2.05 5.68 -6.76
N GLU A 109 2.77 6.50 -7.53
CA GLU A 109 2.19 7.60 -8.31
C GLU A 109 1.17 7.10 -9.35
N LYS A 110 1.45 5.96 -9.99
CA LYS A 110 0.50 5.33 -10.91
C LYS A 110 -0.79 4.87 -10.21
N GLU A 111 -0.67 4.24 -9.05
CA GLU A 111 -1.81 3.64 -8.35
C GLU A 111 -2.59 4.65 -7.48
N CYS A 112 -1.96 5.77 -7.09
CA CYS A 112 -2.55 6.70 -6.12
C CYS A 112 -3.86 7.33 -6.61
N ALA A 113 -4.05 7.47 -7.92
CA ALA A 113 -5.29 7.97 -8.51
C ALA A 113 -6.52 7.09 -8.20
N ALA A 114 -6.32 5.78 -8.00
CA ALA A 114 -7.38 4.85 -7.64
C ALA A 114 -7.61 4.76 -6.12
N TRP A 115 -6.83 5.48 -5.31
CA TRP A 115 -6.82 5.36 -3.87
C TRP A 115 -7.28 6.65 -3.19
N THR A 116 -7.90 6.51 -2.02
CA THR A 116 -8.09 7.69 -1.14
C THR A 116 -6.74 8.27 -0.72
N THR A 117 -6.63 9.60 -0.61
CA THR A 117 -5.40 10.31 -0.22
C THR A 117 -4.75 9.71 1.02
N HIS A 118 -5.56 9.38 2.04
CA HIS A 118 -5.06 8.78 3.27
C HIS A 118 -4.50 7.36 3.07
N TYR A 119 -5.17 6.54 2.25
CA TYR A 119 -4.67 5.19 1.96
C TYR A 119 -3.38 5.24 1.15
N ALA A 120 -3.29 6.11 0.14
CA ALA A 120 -2.08 6.33 -0.63
C ALA A 120 -0.91 6.76 0.28
N ALA A 121 -1.11 7.73 1.17
CA ALA A 121 -0.10 8.15 2.14
C ALA A 121 0.35 7.01 3.05
N ASN A 122 -0.59 6.20 3.58
CA ASN A 122 -0.27 5.05 4.42
C ASN A 122 0.50 3.95 3.68
N VAL A 123 0.25 3.74 2.39
CA VAL A 123 1.00 2.79 1.56
C VAL A 123 2.45 3.25 1.44
N LEU A 124 2.69 4.50 1.02
CA LEU A 124 4.04 5.02 0.85
C LEU A 124 4.81 5.06 2.16
N ASN A 125 4.20 5.60 3.22
CA ASN A 125 4.81 5.71 4.54
C ASN A 125 5.26 4.33 5.08
N SER A 126 4.48 3.28 4.84
CA SER A 126 4.90 1.92 5.24
C SER A 126 6.15 1.42 4.52
N LEU A 127 6.34 1.80 3.25
CA LEU A 127 7.53 1.45 2.48
C LEU A 127 8.73 2.26 2.96
N GLU A 128 8.52 3.56 3.22
CA GLU A 128 9.55 4.47 3.75
C GLU A 128 10.07 4.05 5.13
N ILE A 129 9.18 3.60 6.02
CA ILE A 129 9.56 3.17 7.37
C ILE A 129 10.18 1.78 7.37
N ASP A 130 9.56 0.81 6.69
CA ASP A 130 9.89 -0.61 6.90
C ASP A 130 10.71 -1.25 5.77
N ILE A 131 10.75 -0.67 4.57
CA ILE A 131 11.36 -1.31 3.38
C ILE A 131 12.56 -0.55 2.84
N PHE A 132 12.40 0.75 2.54
CA PHE A 132 13.43 1.57 1.92
C PHE A 132 14.75 1.61 2.71
N PRO A 133 14.76 1.65 4.06
CA PRO A 133 16.01 1.65 4.82
C PRO A 133 16.88 0.41 4.61
N ALA A 134 16.30 -0.71 4.16
CA ALA A 134 17.02 -1.96 3.97
C ALA A 134 17.34 -2.29 2.50
N ILE A 135 16.41 -2.03 1.58
CA ILE A 135 16.55 -2.42 0.17
C ILE A 135 16.24 -1.29 -0.83
N GLY A 136 15.89 -0.08 -0.36
CA GLY A 136 15.43 1.01 -1.21
C GLY A 136 16.45 1.47 -2.24
N SER A 137 17.73 1.51 -1.86
CA SER A 137 18.85 1.90 -2.73
C SER A 137 19.40 0.77 -3.60
N CYS A 138 18.98 -0.48 -3.35
CA CYS A 138 19.43 -1.63 -4.13
C CYS A 138 18.83 -1.59 -5.54
N SER A 139 19.61 -2.01 -6.53
CA SER A 139 19.09 -2.23 -7.88
C SER A 139 18.00 -3.30 -7.86
N ILE A 140 16.89 -3.07 -8.55
CA ILE A 140 15.74 -3.98 -8.54
C ILE A 140 16.10 -5.41 -8.98
N THR A 141 17.10 -5.56 -9.86
CA THR A 141 17.56 -6.85 -10.38
C THR A 141 18.52 -7.59 -9.44
N GLU A 142 19.05 -6.91 -8.43
CA GLU A 142 20.02 -7.48 -7.48
C GLU A 142 19.36 -7.94 -6.17
N ILE A 143 18.08 -7.59 -5.97
CA ILE A 143 17.35 -7.94 -4.75
C ILE A 143 16.94 -9.42 -4.78
N THR A 144 17.39 -10.15 -3.76
CA THR A 144 17.16 -11.59 -3.62
C THR A 144 16.04 -11.91 -2.61
N PRO A 145 15.39 -13.09 -2.71
CA PRO A 145 14.40 -13.51 -1.73
C PRO A 145 14.90 -13.50 -0.26
N PRO A 146 16.13 -13.96 0.07
CA PRO A 146 16.65 -13.90 1.44
C PRO A 146 16.80 -12.48 2.00
N GLN A 147 17.19 -11.50 1.17
CA GLN A 147 17.27 -10.10 1.60
C GLN A 147 15.90 -9.56 1.98
N ILE A 148 14.88 -9.79 1.16
CA ILE A 148 13.50 -9.38 1.46
C ILE A 148 12.96 -10.09 2.69
N LEU A 149 13.21 -11.40 2.82
CA LEU A 149 12.79 -12.18 3.99
C LEU A 149 13.39 -11.62 5.29
N ALA A 150 14.65 -11.19 5.28
CA ALA A 150 15.28 -10.56 6.44
C ALA A 150 14.57 -9.25 6.84
N VAL A 151 14.15 -8.44 5.86
CA VAL A 151 13.34 -7.22 6.11
C VAL A 151 12.02 -7.59 6.77
N PHE A 152 11.28 -8.56 6.22
CA PHE A 152 10.00 -8.99 6.77
C PHE A 152 10.13 -9.58 8.18
N ARG A 153 11.18 -10.36 8.47
CA ARG A 153 11.45 -10.89 9.82
C ARG A 153 11.72 -9.79 10.84
N LYS A 154 12.41 -8.70 10.45
CA LYS A 154 12.63 -7.52 11.31
C LYS A 154 11.33 -6.78 11.64
N VAL A 155 10.34 -6.80 10.75
CA VAL A 155 9.01 -6.25 11.02
C VAL A 155 8.19 -7.22 11.86
N GLU A 156 8.27 -8.52 11.57
CA GLU A 156 7.59 -9.58 12.31
C GLU A 156 8.03 -9.63 13.78
N SER A 157 9.31 -9.37 14.07
CA SER A 157 9.85 -9.35 15.45
C SER A 157 9.22 -8.26 16.33
N ARG A 158 8.52 -7.29 15.75
CA ARG A 158 7.73 -6.28 16.47
C ARG A 158 6.32 -6.78 16.85
N GLY A 159 5.96 -8.01 16.46
CA GLY A 159 4.66 -8.62 16.71
C GLY A 159 3.54 -8.22 15.74
N VAL A 160 3.83 -7.46 14.69
CA VAL A 160 2.83 -6.89 13.75
C VAL A 160 2.65 -7.74 12.48
N VAL A 161 2.09 -8.93 12.64
CA VAL A 161 1.95 -9.93 11.55
C VAL A 161 1.14 -9.43 10.35
N GLU A 162 0.06 -8.66 10.57
CA GLU A 162 -0.73 -8.10 9.47
C GLU A 162 0.08 -7.10 8.64
N THR A 163 0.93 -6.29 9.28
CA THR A 163 1.82 -5.35 8.60
C THR A 163 2.76 -6.08 7.66
N VAL A 164 3.34 -7.22 8.08
CA VAL A 164 4.20 -8.04 7.22
C VAL A 164 3.45 -8.51 5.97
N SER A 165 2.23 -9.03 6.12
CA SER A 165 1.43 -9.46 4.96
C SER A 165 1.12 -8.30 3.99
N ARG A 166 0.86 -7.10 4.51
CA ARG A 166 0.62 -5.91 3.67
C ARG A 166 1.89 -5.44 2.96
N LEU A 167 3.03 -5.46 3.65
CA LEU A 167 4.33 -5.13 3.07
C LEU A 167 4.71 -6.11 1.96
N HIS A 168 4.52 -7.41 2.18
CA HIS A 168 4.73 -8.44 1.14
C HIS A 168 3.91 -8.16 -0.12
N GLN A 169 2.62 -7.86 0.03
CA GLN A 169 1.76 -7.51 -1.10
C GLN A 169 2.26 -6.27 -1.85
N ARG A 170 2.66 -5.22 -1.11
CA ARG A 170 3.18 -3.98 -1.69
C ARG A 170 4.50 -4.22 -2.44
N CYS A 171 5.47 -4.87 -1.81
CA CYS A 171 6.73 -5.23 -2.45
C CYS A 171 6.50 -6.08 -3.71
N SER A 172 5.62 -7.08 -3.63
CA SER A 172 5.27 -7.89 -4.80
C SER A 172 4.64 -7.05 -5.93
N SER A 173 3.86 -6.02 -5.62
CA SER A 173 3.29 -5.11 -6.62
C SER A 173 4.35 -4.21 -7.25
N VAL A 174 5.31 -3.72 -6.48
CA VAL A 174 6.47 -2.96 -7.00
C VAL A 174 7.30 -3.82 -7.96
N PHE A 175 7.63 -5.06 -7.60
CA PHE A 175 8.34 -5.97 -8.50
C PHE A 175 7.51 -6.29 -9.75
N ARG A 176 6.20 -6.49 -9.62
CA ARG A 176 5.32 -6.69 -10.79
C ARG A 176 5.32 -5.48 -11.71
N TYR A 177 5.28 -4.26 -11.15
CA TYR A 177 5.41 -3.02 -11.92
C TYR A 177 6.76 -2.94 -12.65
N ALA A 178 7.86 -3.29 -11.96
CA ALA A 178 9.19 -3.35 -12.57
C ALA A 178 9.25 -4.35 -13.74
N ILE A 179 8.60 -5.50 -13.62
CA ILE A 179 8.53 -6.51 -14.69
C ILE A 179 7.72 -5.99 -15.90
N ILE A 180 6.54 -5.43 -15.66
CA ILE A 180 5.68 -4.90 -16.74
C ILE A 180 6.36 -3.75 -17.48
N THR A 181 7.21 -2.98 -16.80
CA THR A 181 7.97 -1.87 -17.40
C THR A 181 9.33 -2.32 -17.98
N GLY A 182 9.63 -3.62 -18.00
CA GLY A 182 10.86 -4.18 -18.57
C GLY A 182 12.13 -3.90 -17.76
N ARG A 183 11.98 -3.50 -16.49
CA ARG A 183 13.09 -3.13 -15.59
C ARG A 183 13.52 -4.26 -14.65
N ALA A 184 12.71 -5.33 -14.57
CA ALA A 184 13.03 -6.58 -13.89
C ALA A 184 12.46 -7.76 -14.69
N THR A 185 12.96 -8.97 -14.45
CA THR A 185 12.45 -10.20 -15.09
C THR A 185 11.84 -11.18 -14.10
N TYR A 186 12.01 -10.94 -12.80
CA TYR A 186 11.60 -11.87 -11.75
C TYR A 186 11.13 -11.11 -10.49
N ASN A 187 10.16 -11.69 -9.80
CA ASN A 187 9.59 -11.16 -8.56
C ASN A 187 10.04 -12.03 -7.37
N PRO A 188 11.04 -11.61 -6.60
CA PRO A 188 11.53 -12.36 -5.43
C PRO A 188 10.50 -12.50 -4.30
N CYS A 189 9.43 -11.70 -4.29
CA CYS A 189 8.36 -11.86 -3.30
C CYS A 189 7.47 -13.08 -3.57
N ALA A 190 7.46 -13.64 -4.80
CA ALA A 190 6.62 -14.78 -5.14
C ALA A 190 6.96 -16.03 -4.29
N ASP A 191 8.26 -16.26 -4.07
CA ASP A 191 8.78 -17.43 -3.34
C ASP A 191 8.70 -17.28 -1.82
N LEU A 192 8.32 -16.10 -1.34
CA LEU A 192 8.16 -15.83 0.10
C LEU A 192 6.74 -16.12 0.61
N LYS A 193 5.84 -16.58 -0.25
CA LYS A 193 4.47 -16.93 0.17
C LYS A 193 4.52 -18.10 1.15
N GLY A 194 4.07 -17.87 2.38
CA GLY A 194 4.12 -18.85 3.47
C GLY A 194 5.39 -18.81 4.32
N ALA A 195 6.35 -17.94 4.00
CA ALA A 195 7.59 -17.79 4.77
C ALA A 195 7.44 -16.96 6.06
N PHE A 196 6.26 -16.38 6.30
CA PHE A 196 5.93 -15.55 7.47
C PHE A 196 4.59 -15.97 8.06
N LYS A 197 4.38 -15.68 9.35
CA LYS A 197 3.11 -15.99 10.01
C LYS A 197 1.97 -15.29 9.27
N THR A 198 0.86 -15.99 9.09
CA THR A 198 -0.38 -15.37 8.59
C THR A 198 -1.20 -14.97 9.80
N ALA A 199 -1.57 -13.69 9.89
CA ALA A 199 -2.48 -13.23 10.94
C ALA A 199 -3.83 -13.93 10.74
N LYS A 200 -4.29 -14.68 11.75
CA LYS A 200 -5.67 -15.19 11.74
C LYS A 200 -6.60 -13.97 11.79
N THR A 201 -7.55 -13.90 10.86
CA THR A 201 -8.58 -12.86 10.87
C THR A 201 -9.35 -12.96 12.18
N LYS A 202 -9.19 -11.96 13.05
CA LYS A 202 -9.96 -11.85 14.28
C LYS A 202 -11.10 -10.87 14.03
N ASN A 203 -12.33 -11.32 14.24
CA ASN A 203 -13.49 -10.44 14.20
C ASN A 203 -13.37 -9.39 15.32
N MET A 204 -13.93 -8.21 15.06
CA MET A 204 -13.95 -7.14 16.06
C MET A 204 -14.74 -7.60 17.30
N ALA A 205 -14.23 -7.25 18.49
CA ALA A 205 -14.83 -7.67 19.75
C ALA A 205 -16.27 -7.15 19.87
N ARG A 206 -17.16 -8.04 20.29
CA ARG A 206 -18.57 -7.79 20.58
C ARG A 206 -19.00 -8.67 21.74
N VAL A 207 -19.93 -8.17 22.53
CA VAL A 207 -20.56 -8.94 23.62
C VAL A 207 -21.40 -10.09 23.04
N LYS A 208 -21.73 -11.08 23.87
CA LYS A 208 -22.68 -12.14 23.49
C LYS A 208 -24.12 -11.59 23.55
N SER A 209 -25.06 -12.22 22.86
CA SER A 209 -26.48 -11.80 22.85
C SER A 209 -27.06 -11.70 24.28
N ASN A 210 -26.68 -12.60 25.19
CA ASN A 210 -27.13 -12.58 26.58
C ASN A 210 -26.60 -11.39 27.40
N ASP A 211 -25.49 -10.77 26.98
CA ASP A 211 -24.89 -9.62 27.67
C ASP A 211 -25.43 -8.28 27.13
N VAL A 212 -26.26 -8.30 26.07
CA VAL A 212 -26.84 -7.10 25.43
C VAL A 212 -27.69 -6.27 26.41
N PRO A 213 -28.58 -6.87 27.24
CA PRO A 213 -29.34 -6.11 28.24
C PRO A 213 -28.45 -5.26 29.14
N THR A 214 -27.36 -5.84 29.64
CA THR A 214 -26.39 -5.16 30.50
C THR A 214 -25.66 -4.05 29.72
N LEU A 215 -25.22 -4.32 28.50
CA LEU A 215 -24.57 -3.32 27.65
C LEU A 215 -25.46 -2.10 27.40
N VAL A 216 -26.74 -2.30 27.10
CA VAL A 216 -27.67 -1.19 26.85
C VAL A 216 -27.93 -0.39 28.13
N LYS A 217 -28.11 -1.06 29.28
CA LYS A 217 -28.24 -0.42 30.59
C LYS A 217 -27.00 0.43 30.93
N ASP A 218 -25.81 -0.11 30.73
CA ASP A 218 -24.54 0.58 31.00
C ASP A 218 -24.35 1.80 30.07
N ILE A 219 -24.71 1.68 28.79
CA ILE A 219 -24.67 2.80 27.84
C ILE A 219 -25.65 3.90 28.26
N ASN A 220 -26.87 3.55 28.66
CA ASN A 220 -27.88 4.50 29.13
C ASN A 220 -27.44 5.21 30.42
N GLY A 221 -26.72 4.49 31.29
CA GLY A 221 -26.13 4.99 32.52
C GLY A 221 -24.77 5.69 32.38
N TYR A 222 -24.24 5.85 31.15
CA TYR A 222 -22.93 6.47 30.95
C TYR A 222 -22.91 7.90 31.54
N ASP A 223 -21.95 8.13 32.44
CA ASP A 223 -21.80 9.34 33.27
C ASP A 223 -20.83 10.37 32.69
N GLY A 224 -20.24 10.09 31.52
CA GLY A 224 -19.36 11.01 30.82
C GLY A 224 -20.12 12.09 30.05
N ASP A 225 -19.46 12.65 29.03
CA ASP A 225 -20.02 13.67 28.15
C ASP A 225 -21.35 13.23 27.50
N LEU A 226 -22.37 14.09 27.59
CA LEU A 226 -23.73 13.79 27.13
C LEU A 226 -23.79 13.50 25.63
N ILE A 227 -23.08 14.27 24.81
CA ILE A 227 -23.00 14.02 23.36
C ILE A 227 -22.36 12.66 23.07
N THR A 228 -21.37 12.24 23.86
CA THR A 228 -20.76 10.92 23.76
C THR A 228 -21.74 9.80 24.14
N ARG A 229 -22.58 10.01 25.17
CA ARG A 229 -23.68 9.07 25.51
C ARG A 229 -24.66 8.90 24.36
N ILE A 230 -25.16 10.02 23.82
CA ILE A 230 -26.09 10.01 22.69
C ILE A 230 -25.46 9.32 21.48
N ALA A 231 -24.18 9.56 21.21
CA ALA A 231 -23.46 8.89 20.12
C ALA A 231 -23.36 7.37 20.33
N LEU A 232 -23.14 6.88 21.55
CA LEU A 232 -23.16 5.45 21.86
C LEU A 232 -24.53 4.83 21.65
N GLN A 233 -25.58 5.46 22.18
CA GLN A 233 -26.97 5.01 22.02
C GLN A 233 -27.37 4.99 20.55
N PHE A 234 -27.05 6.06 19.81
CA PHE A 234 -27.33 6.15 18.39
C PHE A 234 -26.52 5.13 17.57
N MET A 235 -25.28 4.80 17.98
CA MET A 235 -24.52 3.69 17.37
C MET A 235 -25.19 2.34 17.61
N ALA A 236 -25.72 2.10 18.81
CA ALA A 236 -26.43 0.85 19.11
C ALA A 236 -27.71 0.71 18.27
N LEU A 237 -28.46 1.81 18.10
CA LEU A 237 -29.70 1.84 17.32
C LEU A 237 -29.47 1.72 15.81
N THR A 238 -28.44 2.38 15.27
CA THR A 238 -28.23 2.46 13.81
C THR A 238 -27.19 1.50 13.27
N PHE A 239 -26.25 1.06 14.13
CA PHE A 239 -25.12 0.18 13.81
C PHE A 239 -24.38 0.58 12.51
N VAL A 240 -24.28 1.89 12.26
CA VAL A 240 -23.42 2.43 11.21
C VAL A 240 -21.94 2.27 11.58
N ARG A 241 -21.03 2.51 10.63
CA ARG A 241 -19.59 2.50 10.94
C ARG A 241 -19.25 3.69 11.83
N THR A 242 -18.25 3.54 12.71
CA THR A 242 -17.82 4.64 13.60
C THR A 242 -17.47 5.93 12.85
N LYS A 243 -16.84 5.83 11.66
CA LYS A 243 -16.52 7.02 10.84
C LYS A 243 -17.78 7.70 10.26
N GLU A 244 -18.80 6.92 9.94
CA GLU A 244 -20.10 7.42 9.48
C GLU A 244 -20.79 8.15 10.63
N LEU A 245 -20.86 7.52 11.81
CA LEU A 245 -21.43 8.11 13.01
C LEU A 245 -20.79 9.45 13.36
N ILE A 246 -19.49 9.46 13.68
CA ILE A 246 -18.86 10.66 14.25
C ILE A 246 -18.96 11.84 13.28
N GLY A 247 -18.86 11.60 11.98
CA GLY A 247 -18.93 12.65 10.98
C GLY A 247 -20.34 13.06 10.58
N ALA A 248 -21.41 12.49 11.18
CA ALA A 248 -22.80 12.81 10.85
C ALA A 248 -23.04 14.32 10.87
N GLN A 249 -23.65 14.83 9.80
CA GLN A 249 -23.96 16.25 9.64
C GLN A 249 -25.46 16.48 9.72
N TRP A 250 -25.88 17.64 10.24
CA TRP A 250 -27.31 17.96 10.33
C TRP A 250 -27.98 18.03 8.96
N SER A 251 -27.26 18.45 7.93
CA SER A 251 -27.74 18.47 6.53
C SER A 251 -28.05 17.10 5.95
N GLU A 252 -27.60 16.01 6.60
CA GLU A 252 -27.86 14.64 6.17
C GLU A 252 -29.12 14.06 6.84
N ILE A 253 -29.67 14.73 7.85
CA ILE A 253 -30.80 14.27 8.64
C ILE A 253 -32.09 14.88 8.10
N ASP A 254 -32.96 14.03 7.61
CA ASP A 254 -34.32 14.36 7.24
C ASP A 254 -35.26 13.90 8.36
N PHE A 255 -35.64 14.84 9.22
CA PHE A 255 -36.52 14.57 10.36
C PHE A 255 -37.95 14.21 9.94
N GLU A 256 -38.42 14.74 8.80
CA GLU A 256 -39.77 14.49 8.30
C GLU A 256 -39.87 13.10 7.69
N ALA A 257 -38.88 12.71 6.87
CA ALA A 257 -38.80 11.35 6.32
C ALA A 257 -38.33 10.31 7.34
N ALA A 258 -37.84 10.73 8.50
CA ALA A 258 -37.14 9.92 9.50
C ALA A 258 -35.98 9.13 8.87
N GLU A 259 -35.11 9.82 8.15
CA GLU A 259 -33.98 9.23 7.42
C GLU A 259 -32.67 9.99 7.66
N TRP A 260 -31.58 9.24 7.73
CA TRP A 260 -30.24 9.80 7.64
C TRP A 260 -29.60 9.39 6.31
N ARG A 261 -29.36 10.36 5.43
CA ARG A 261 -28.87 10.18 4.06
C ARG A 261 -27.38 10.51 3.98
N ILE A 262 -26.54 9.49 4.12
CA ILE A 262 -25.08 9.64 4.08
C ILE A 262 -24.61 9.67 2.62
N PRO A 263 -23.90 10.73 2.19
CA PRO A 263 -23.48 10.86 0.81
C PRO A 263 -22.29 9.94 0.47
N ALA A 264 -22.13 9.63 -0.82
CA ALA A 264 -21.17 8.64 -1.33
C ALA A 264 -19.72 8.92 -0.89
N GLU A 265 -19.32 10.18 -0.82
CA GLU A 265 -17.95 10.61 -0.51
C GLU A 265 -17.56 10.27 0.93
N ARG A 266 -18.55 10.10 1.82
CA ARG A 266 -18.35 9.67 3.20
C ARG A 266 -18.38 8.16 3.37
N MET A 267 -18.93 7.43 2.41
CA MET A 267 -19.14 6.00 2.47
C MET A 267 -17.91 5.21 2.01
N LYS A 268 -17.61 4.10 2.71
CA LYS A 268 -16.48 3.23 2.36
C LYS A 268 -16.59 2.64 0.96
N MET A 269 -17.81 2.39 0.50
CA MET A 269 -18.10 1.77 -0.81
C MET A 269 -18.44 2.80 -1.90
N GLN A 270 -18.35 4.11 -1.61
CA GLN A 270 -18.68 5.18 -2.56
C GLN A 270 -20.10 5.10 -3.16
N ASP A 271 -21.03 4.49 -2.43
CA ASP A 271 -22.46 4.44 -2.75
C ASP A 271 -23.21 5.20 -1.64
N PRO A 272 -24.17 6.10 -1.96
CA PRO A 272 -24.98 6.77 -0.95
C PRO A 272 -25.70 5.76 -0.06
N HIS A 273 -25.81 6.08 1.22
CA HIS A 273 -26.44 5.20 2.21
C HIS A 273 -27.56 5.92 2.95
N ILE A 274 -28.78 5.45 2.74
CA ILE A 274 -29.95 5.90 3.48
C ILE A 274 -30.11 4.99 4.69
N VAL A 275 -30.12 5.54 5.90
CA VAL A 275 -30.35 4.85 7.18
C VAL A 275 -31.74 5.27 7.69
N PRO A 276 -32.75 4.38 7.66
CA PRO A 276 -34.02 4.64 8.32
C PRO A 276 -33.83 4.80 9.83
N LEU A 277 -34.46 5.83 10.40
CA LEU A 277 -34.35 6.19 11.81
C LEU A 277 -35.59 5.72 12.56
N SER A 278 -35.39 5.00 13.66
CA SER A 278 -36.46 4.68 14.61
C SER A 278 -36.88 5.91 15.40
N ARG A 279 -38.05 5.84 16.05
CA ARG A 279 -38.53 6.91 16.96
C ARG A 279 -37.50 7.26 18.04
N GLN A 280 -36.84 6.24 18.61
CA GLN A 280 -35.78 6.38 19.60
C GLN A 280 -34.58 7.14 19.02
N ALA A 281 -34.15 6.80 17.80
CA ALA A 281 -33.04 7.46 17.13
C ALA A 281 -33.36 8.94 16.84
N ILE A 282 -34.60 9.25 16.42
CA ILE A 282 -35.07 10.63 16.24
C ILE A 282 -35.06 11.39 17.57
N GLY A 283 -35.53 10.77 18.67
CA GLY A 283 -35.48 11.37 20.00
C GLY A 283 -34.06 11.78 20.42
N LEU A 284 -33.10 10.88 20.22
CA LEU A 284 -31.67 11.15 20.48
C LEU A 284 -31.12 12.29 19.62
N LEU A 285 -31.51 12.36 18.34
CA LEU A 285 -31.09 13.46 17.46
C LEU A 285 -31.68 14.79 17.92
N ARG A 286 -32.94 14.82 18.38
CA ARG A 286 -33.55 16.03 18.97
C ARG A 286 -32.86 16.45 20.27
N GLU A 287 -32.38 15.50 21.08
CA GLU A 287 -31.55 15.83 22.24
C GLU A 287 -30.18 16.40 21.84
N ALA A 288 -29.52 15.79 20.85
CA ALA A 288 -28.27 16.31 20.30
C ALA A 288 -28.44 17.72 19.70
N GLU A 289 -29.58 18.00 19.08
CA GLU A 289 -29.92 19.31 18.49
C GLU A 289 -29.91 20.41 19.55
N LYS A 290 -30.43 20.16 20.75
CA LYS A 290 -30.42 21.15 21.86
C LYS A 290 -29.02 21.65 22.24
N MET A 291 -27.99 20.84 22.00
CA MET A 291 -26.59 21.18 22.32
C MET A 291 -25.79 21.67 21.11
N ASN A 292 -26.07 21.10 19.94
CA ASN A 292 -25.26 21.29 18.73
C ASN A 292 -26.05 21.92 17.56
N ALA A 293 -27.22 22.50 17.80
CA ALA A 293 -27.97 23.25 16.79
C ALA A 293 -27.10 24.36 16.16
N GLY A 294 -27.27 24.58 14.85
CA GLY A 294 -26.51 25.56 14.08
C GLY A 294 -25.02 25.21 13.89
N ARG A 295 -24.56 24.03 14.32
CA ARG A 295 -23.23 23.50 13.99
C ARG A 295 -23.29 22.64 12.73
N THR A 296 -22.15 22.24 12.19
CA THR A 296 -22.12 21.31 11.05
C THR A 296 -22.38 19.87 11.48
N TYR A 297 -21.73 19.42 12.55
CA TYR A 297 -21.75 18.03 13.00
C TYR A 297 -22.76 17.79 14.12
N VAL A 298 -23.49 16.67 14.03
CA VAL A 298 -24.37 16.17 15.09
C VAL A 298 -23.56 15.83 16.35
N PHE A 299 -22.45 15.11 16.17
CA PHE A 299 -21.58 14.61 17.23
C PHE A 299 -20.27 15.39 17.30
N ARG A 300 -20.35 16.65 17.71
CA ARG A 300 -19.22 17.57 17.81
C ARG A 300 -18.27 17.23 18.97
N GLY A 301 -16.96 17.46 18.79
CA GLY A 301 -15.99 17.34 19.87
C GLY A 301 -16.11 18.51 20.87
N PRO A 302 -15.96 18.29 22.20
CA PRO A 302 -16.24 19.32 23.23
C PRO A 302 -15.48 20.65 23.03
N ARG A 303 -14.26 20.58 22.51
CA ARG A 303 -13.36 21.74 22.32
C ARG A 303 -13.02 22.03 20.86
N SER A 304 -13.73 21.44 19.89
CA SER A 304 -13.40 21.55 18.47
C SER A 304 -14.58 21.99 17.64
N LYS A 305 -14.36 22.68 16.51
CA LYS A 305 -15.42 22.87 15.49
C LYS A 305 -15.66 21.58 14.68
N MET A 306 -14.77 20.60 14.80
CA MET A 306 -14.88 19.29 14.15
C MET A 306 -15.71 18.30 14.98
N HIS A 307 -16.10 17.21 14.32
CA HIS A 307 -16.68 16.06 14.98
C HIS A 307 -15.77 15.45 16.06
N MET A 308 -16.34 14.61 16.93
CA MET A 308 -15.59 13.86 17.93
C MET A 308 -14.52 12.94 17.31
N SER A 309 -13.52 12.56 18.11
CA SER A 309 -12.44 11.67 17.66
C SER A 309 -12.95 10.28 17.30
N ARG A 310 -12.26 9.60 16.37
CA ARG A 310 -12.52 8.18 16.04
C ARG A 310 -12.41 7.27 17.26
N SER A 311 -11.58 7.63 18.24
CA SER A 311 -11.38 6.85 19.46
C SER A 311 -12.44 7.10 20.54
N THR A 312 -13.23 8.17 20.44
CA THR A 312 -14.16 8.58 21.52
C THR A 312 -15.12 7.45 21.93
N ILE A 313 -15.76 6.82 20.96
CA ILE A 313 -16.69 5.70 21.20
C ILE A 313 -15.98 4.50 21.86
N LEU A 314 -14.79 4.15 21.37
CA LEU A 314 -14.02 3.04 21.91
C LEU A 314 -13.59 3.30 23.35
N CYS A 315 -13.10 4.51 23.63
CA CYS A 315 -12.70 4.92 24.97
C CYS A 315 -13.90 4.96 25.93
N ALA A 316 -15.07 5.39 25.47
CA ALA A 316 -16.28 5.40 26.29
C ALA A 316 -16.71 3.96 26.65
N LEU A 317 -16.69 3.02 25.69
CA LEU A 317 -16.91 1.60 25.96
C LEU A 317 -15.89 1.02 26.95
N TYR A 318 -14.62 1.45 26.87
CA TYR A 318 -13.60 1.01 27.82
C TYR A 318 -13.87 1.51 29.23
N ARG A 319 -14.34 2.75 29.39
CA ARG A 319 -14.75 3.31 30.68
C ARG A 319 -15.93 2.56 31.28
N LEU A 320 -16.85 2.08 30.45
CA LEU A 320 -17.95 1.21 30.85
C LEU A 320 -17.51 -0.25 31.16
N GLY A 321 -16.21 -0.56 31.14
CA GLY A 321 -15.71 -1.89 31.48
C GLY A 321 -15.68 -2.90 30.30
N TYR A 322 -15.91 -2.45 29.07
CA TYR A 322 -15.94 -3.33 27.89
C TYR A 322 -14.60 -3.41 27.14
N HIS A 323 -13.48 -3.14 27.81
CA HIS A 323 -12.15 -3.26 27.21
C HIS A 323 -11.93 -4.67 26.62
N SER A 324 -11.57 -4.75 25.33
CA SER A 324 -11.43 -6.00 24.57
C SER A 324 -12.68 -6.88 24.45
N ARG A 325 -13.83 -6.43 24.99
CA ARG A 325 -15.13 -7.13 24.92
C ARG A 325 -16.08 -6.49 23.93
N MET A 326 -16.03 -5.16 23.78
CA MET A 326 -16.86 -4.41 22.84
C MET A 326 -16.04 -3.35 22.11
N THR A 327 -16.40 -3.09 20.87
CA THR A 327 -15.87 -1.99 20.06
C THR A 327 -17.03 -1.30 19.35
N GLY A 328 -16.83 -0.09 18.83
CA GLY A 328 -17.85 0.56 18.00
C GLY A 328 -18.23 -0.27 16.76
N HIS A 329 -17.27 -0.98 16.16
CA HIS A 329 -17.56 -1.90 15.06
C HIS A 329 -18.30 -3.18 15.54
N GLY A 330 -18.18 -3.53 16.82
CA GLY A 330 -18.84 -4.68 17.43
C GLY A 330 -20.37 -4.62 17.34
N PHE A 331 -20.97 -3.42 17.42
CA PHE A 331 -22.42 -3.22 17.27
C PHE A 331 -22.95 -3.76 15.94
N ARG A 332 -22.16 -3.64 14.87
CA ARG A 332 -22.52 -4.12 13.53
C ARG A 332 -22.65 -5.63 13.49
N GLY A 333 -21.66 -6.30 14.06
CA GLY A 333 -21.67 -7.76 14.14
C GLY A 333 -22.75 -8.27 15.10
N LEU A 334 -23.02 -7.54 16.17
CA LEU A 334 -24.07 -7.84 17.15
C LEU A 334 -25.47 -7.74 16.51
N ALA A 335 -25.81 -6.58 15.94
CA ALA A 335 -27.08 -6.35 15.25
C ALA A 335 -27.28 -7.33 14.09
N SER A 336 -26.26 -7.53 13.25
CA SER A 336 -26.32 -8.52 12.16
C SER A 336 -26.64 -9.93 12.66
N THR A 337 -26.01 -10.37 13.75
CA THR A 337 -26.24 -11.73 14.28
C THR A 337 -27.67 -11.85 14.80
N MET A 338 -28.11 -10.92 15.65
CA MET A 338 -29.43 -10.99 16.28
C MET A 338 -30.58 -10.80 15.29
N LEU A 339 -30.44 -9.91 14.30
CA LEU A 339 -31.46 -9.72 13.26
C LEU A 339 -31.61 -10.95 12.37
N HIS A 340 -30.52 -11.67 12.08
CA HIS A 340 -30.60 -12.96 11.40
C HIS A 340 -31.29 -14.02 12.27
N GLU A 341 -30.96 -14.09 13.56
CA GLU A 341 -31.61 -15.01 14.51
C GLU A 341 -33.12 -14.73 14.65
N GLN A 342 -33.53 -13.47 14.51
CA GLN A 342 -34.94 -13.05 14.49
C GLN A 342 -35.64 -13.29 13.14
N GLY A 343 -34.93 -13.81 12.13
CA GLY A 343 -35.51 -14.20 10.83
C GLY A 343 -35.71 -13.05 9.84
N PHE A 344 -35.06 -11.90 10.03
CA PHE A 344 -35.09 -10.83 9.03
C PHE A 344 -34.37 -11.24 7.75
N ASN A 345 -34.85 -10.73 6.61
CA ASN A 345 -34.26 -11.02 5.30
C ASN A 345 -32.77 -10.57 5.27
N PRO A 346 -31.83 -11.46 4.94
CA PRO A 346 -30.40 -11.13 4.84
C PRO A 346 -30.10 -9.93 3.93
N ASP A 347 -30.81 -9.77 2.82
CA ASP A 347 -30.57 -8.65 1.89
C ASP A 347 -30.92 -7.30 2.52
N VAL A 348 -31.94 -7.27 3.38
CA VAL A 348 -32.37 -6.08 4.13
C VAL A 348 -31.31 -5.71 5.17
N ILE A 349 -30.76 -6.70 5.88
CA ILE A 349 -29.69 -6.54 6.87
C ILE A 349 -28.40 -6.05 6.19
N GLU A 350 -27.98 -6.70 5.10
CA GLU A 350 -26.75 -6.34 4.38
C GLU A 350 -26.85 -4.96 3.73
N ARG A 351 -28.03 -4.59 3.19
CA ARG A 351 -28.27 -3.23 2.69
C ARG A 351 -28.22 -2.19 3.81
N GLN A 352 -28.74 -2.51 5.01
CA GLN A 352 -28.63 -1.64 6.18
C GLN A 352 -27.19 -1.50 6.68
N LEU A 353 -26.36 -2.52 6.54
CA LEU A 353 -24.95 -2.46 6.87
C LEU A 353 -24.12 -1.73 5.78
N ALA A 354 -24.72 -1.29 4.67
CA ALA A 354 -23.98 -0.75 3.53
C ALA A 354 -22.82 -1.69 3.13
N HIS A 355 -23.09 -2.99 3.10
CA HIS A 355 -22.19 -3.99 2.56
C HIS A 355 -22.38 -4.06 1.04
N ALA A 356 -21.27 -4.23 0.31
CA ALA A 356 -21.36 -4.48 -1.12
C ALA A 356 -21.74 -5.93 -1.35
N GLU A 357 -22.62 -6.14 -2.33
CA GLU A 357 -22.99 -7.48 -2.81
C GLU A 357 -21.73 -8.20 -3.31
N ARG A 358 -21.44 -9.37 -2.71
CA ARG A 358 -20.25 -10.16 -3.03
C ARG A 358 -20.41 -10.87 -4.36
N ASN A 359 -21.64 -11.20 -4.75
CA ASN A 359 -21.93 -11.82 -6.03
C ASN A 359 -22.01 -10.74 -7.13
N LYS A 360 -20.96 -10.65 -7.96
CA LYS A 360 -20.87 -9.67 -9.05
C LYS A 360 -22.03 -9.71 -10.04
N VAL A 361 -22.61 -10.90 -10.28
CA VAL A 361 -23.77 -11.03 -11.17
C VAL A 361 -24.99 -10.39 -10.51
N ARG A 362 -25.26 -10.71 -9.25
CA ARG A 362 -26.39 -10.14 -8.50
C ARG A 362 -26.25 -8.63 -8.28
N ALA A 363 -25.03 -8.16 -8.03
CA ALA A 363 -24.71 -6.75 -7.85
C ALA A 363 -25.05 -5.90 -9.09
N ALA A 364 -25.00 -6.49 -10.29
CA ALA A 364 -25.31 -5.79 -11.54
C ALA A 364 -26.82 -5.54 -11.75
N TYR A 365 -27.70 -6.26 -11.03
CA TYR A 365 -29.15 -6.20 -11.24
C TYR A 365 -29.94 -5.77 -10.00
N ASN A 366 -29.45 -6.02 -8.78
CA ASN A 366 -30.18 -5.72 -7.55
C ASN A 366 -29.82 -4.32 -7.00
N HIS A 367 -30.62 -3.32 -7.36
CA HIS A 367 -30.54 -1.96 -6.82
C HIS A 367 -31.59 -1.67 -5.74
N ALA A 368 -32.30 -2.69 -5.25
CA ALA A 368 -33.38 -2.52 -4.31
C ALA A 368 -32.88 -1.92 -2.98
N GLN A 369 -33.55 -0.86 -2.52
CA GLN A 369 -33.21 -0.18 -1.27
C GLN A 369 -33.91 -0.81 -0.05
N TYR A 370 -34.98 -1.59 -0.29
CA TYR A 370 -35.81 -2.24 0.73
C TYR A 370 -36.29 -1.28 1.84
N LEU A 371 -36.51 0.01 1.54
CA LEU A 371 -36.78 1.03 2.56
C LEU A 371 -38.00 0.71 3.46
N PRO A 372 -39.15 0.23 2.95
CA PRO A 372 -40.28 -0.14 3.81
C PRO A 372 -39.93 -1.26 4.81
N GLU A 373 -39.19 -2.28 4.38
CA GLU A 373 -38.75 -3.38 5.25
C GLU A 373 -37.68 -2.94 6.23
N ARG A 374 -36.71 -2.13 5.77
CA ARG A 374 -35.67 -1.57 6.64
C ARG A 374 -36.27 -0.65 7.69
N ARG A 375 -37.27 0.18 7.38
CA ARG A 375 -37.99 1.00 8.38
C ARG A 375 -38.61 0.11 9.48
N ARG A 376 -39.31 -0.96 9.09
CA ARG A 376 -39.88 -1.93 10.04
C ARG A 376 -38.80 -2.60 10.88
N MET A 377 -37.71 -3.04 10.25
CA MET A 377 -36.57 -3.67 10.92
C MET A 377 -35.88 -2.73 11.91
N MET A 378 -35.60 -1.49 11.52
CA MET A 378 -34.92 -0.51 12.38
C MET A 378 -35.79 -0.11 13.57
N GLN A 379 -37.11 0.00 13.38
CA GLN A 379 -38.02 0.24 14.50
C GLN A 379 -38.11 -0.98 15.43
N HIS A 380 -38.25 -2.19 14.88
CA HIS A 380 -38.25 -3.42 15.67
C HIS A 380 -36.96 -3.58 16.49
N TRP A 381 -35.80 -3.33 15.87
CA TRP A 381 -34.50 -3.38 16.54
C TRP A 381 -34.44 -2.40 17.72
N ALA A 382 -34.92 -1.16 17.53
CA ALA A 382 -34.94 -0.17 18.60
C ALA A 382 -35.89 -0.57 19.74
N ASP A 383 -37.10 -1.04 19.41
CA ASP A 383 -38.07 -1.52 20.40
C ASP A 383 -37.53 -2.74 21.17
N HIS A 384 -36.79 -3.62 20.50
CA HIS A 384 -36.13 -4.77 21.12
C HIS A 384 -35.03 -4.34 22.10
N LEU A 385 -34.19 -3.37 21.74
CA LEU A 385 -33.17 -2.85 22.67
C LEU A 385 -33.79 -2.20 23.91
N ASP A 386 -34.90 -1.47 23.76
CA ASP A 386 -35.63 -0.88 24.89
C ASP A 386 -36.22 -1.97 25.80
N GLN A 387 -36.79 -3.04 25.22
CA GLN A 387 -37.28 -4.19 25.99
C GLN A 387 -36.16 -4.86 26.79
N LEU A 388 -35.02 -5.14 26.16
CA LEU A 388 -33.85 -5.70 26.84
C LEU A 388 -33.32 -4.79 27.95
N ALA A 389 -33.44 -3.47 27.80
CA ALA A 389 -33.03 -2.52 28.82
C ALA A 389 -33.97 -2.49 30.04
N GLN A 390 -35.24 -2.88 29.87
CA GLN A 390 -36.24 -2.89 30.95
C GLN A 390 -36.20 -4.20 31.76
N GLY A 391 -35.72 -5.29 31.17
CA GLY A 391 -35.63 -6.61 31.83
C GLY A 391 -36.54 -7.60 31.15
#